data_AF-A0A6J4MR37-F1
#
_entry.id   AF-A0A6J4MR37-F1
#
_cell.length_a   1.000
_cell.length_b   1.000
_cell.length_c   1.000
_cell.angle_alpha   90.00
_cell.angle_beta   90.00
_cell.angle_gamma   90.00
#
_symmetry.space_group_name_H-M   'P 1'
#
loop_
_entity.id
_entity.type
_entity.pdbx_description
1 polymer ?
#
loop_
_entity_poly.entity_id
_entity_poly.type
_entity_poly.pdbx_seq_one_letter_code
_entity_poly.pdbx_strand_id
1 'polypeptide(L)'
;MSSVANADQHKAYPSAFATLQEEKALPPSTQLRQNKCLNNMIEQDHRFLQRLIKPGLGFKSFNTARRTIKGYEAMHMMRKGQVIGVPKGDVLAQLN
;
A
#
# COMPACT_ATOMS: atom_id res chain seq x y z
N MET A 1 -23.44 -6.65 3.43
CA MET A 1 -22.81 -5.31 3.40
C MET A 1 -22.17 -5.12 2.03
N SER A 2 -22.43 -4.02 1.34
CA SER A 2 -21.78 -3.70 0.07
C SER A 2 -20.37 -3.17 0.33
N SER A 3 -19.37 -3.77 -0.30
CA SER A 3 -17.97 -3.32 -0.29
C SER A 3 -17.74 -2.26 -1.37
N VAL A 4 -16.78 -1.36 -1.17
CA VAL A 4 -16.39 -0.36 -2.19
C VAL A 4 -14.91 -0.55 -2.52
N ALA A 5 -14.62 -0.77 -3.79
CA ALA A 5 -13.26 -0.78 -4.32
C ALA A 5 -12.92 0.61 -4.85
N ASN A 6 -11.82 1.19 -4.37
CA ASN A 6 -11.34 2.48 -4.87
C ASN A 6 -10.27 2.24 -5.95
N ALA A 7 -10.39 2.95 -7.07
CA ALA A 7 -9.38 2.97 -8.12
C ALA A 7 -9.19 4.41 -8.63
N ASP A 8 -8.11 4.65 -9.37
CA ASP A 8 -7.97 5.88 -10.12
C ASP A 8 -8.90 5.87 -11.37
N GLN A 9 -8.88 6.95 -12.16
CA GLN A 9 -9.75 7.11 -13.34
C GLN A 9 -9.20 6.47 -14.62
N HIS A 10 -8.26 5.53 -14.53
CA HIS A 10 -7.70 4.85 -15.68
C HIS A 10 -8.76 4.03 -16.42
N LYS A 11 -8.72 4.09 -17.76
CA LYS A 11 -9.72 3.48 -18.65
C LYS A 11 -9.80 1.96 -18.56
N ALA A 12 -8.76 1.30 -18.06
CA ALA A 12 -8.73 -0.16 -17.94
C ALA A 12 -9.56 -0.69 -16.74
N TYR A 13 -9.77 0.11 -15.68
CA TYR A 13 -10.39 -0.39 -14.45
C TYR A 13 -11.84 -0.82 -14.60
N PRO A 14 -12.73 -0.13 -15.35
CA PRO A 14 -14.10 -0.59 -15.52
C PRO A 14 -14.19 -1.98 -16.16
N SER A 15 -13.36 -2.24 -17.18
CA SER A 15 -13.29 -3.54 -17.84
C SER A 15 -12.77 -4.62 -16.90
N ALA A 16 -11.64 -4.37 -16.24
CA ALA A 16 -11.06 -5.30 -15.28
C ALA A 16 -12.02 -5.59 -14.10
N PHE A 17 -12.73 -4.59 -13.61
CA PHE A 17 -13.70 -4.74 -12.52
C PHE A 17 -14.90 -5.60 -12.92
N ALA A 18 -15.36 -5.48 -14.17
CA ALA A 18 -16.41 -6.35 -14.70
C ALA A 18 -15.94 -7.81 -14.78
N THR A 19 -14.73 -8.05 -15.33
CA THR A 19 -14.13 -9.38 -15.38
C THR A 19 -13.98 -9.99 -13.99
N LEU A 20 -13.51 -9.22 -13.00
CA LEU A 20 -13.35 -9.70 -11.62
C LEU A 20 -14.68 -10.04 -10.93
N GLN A 21 -15.79 -9.39 -11.29
CA GLN A 21 -17.12 -9.79 -10.81
C GLN A 21 -17.61 -11.06 -11.48
N GLU A 22 -17.37 -11.23 -12.79
CA GLU A 22 -17.73 -12.43 -13.55
C GLU A 22 -16.97 -13.67 -13.06
N GLU A 23 -15.67 -13.52 -12.81
CA GLU A 23 -14.79 -14.55 -12.23
C GLU A 23 -15.10 -14.85 -10.76
N LYS A 24 -16.04 -14.13 -10.14
CA LYS A 24 -16.38 -14.19 -8.70
C LYS A 24 -15.19 -13.89 -7.77
N ALA A 25 -14.15 -13.24 -8.29
CA ALA A 25 -13.04 -12.73 -7.49
C ALA A 25 -13.46 -11.52 -6.63
N LEU A 26 -14.52 -10.81 -7.04
CA LEU A 26 -15.17 -9.77 -6.27
C LEU A 26 -16.65 -10.12 -6.01
N PRO A 27 -17.18 -9.83 -4.81
CA PRO A 27 -18.61 -9.95 -4.55
C PRO A 27 -19.43 -9.09 -5.54
N PRO A 28 -20.58 -9.57 -6.06
CA PRO A 28 -21.45 -8.80 -6.97
C PRO A 28 -21.98 -7.51 -6.34
N SER A 29 -22.02 -7.45 -5.01
CA SER A 29 -22.41 -6.25 -4.26
C SER A 29 -21.29 -5.19 -4.16
N THR A 30 -20.12 -5.45 -4.73
CA THR A 30 -18.98 -4.53 -4.68
C THR A 30 -19.17 -3.41 -5.70
N GLN A 31 -19.00 -2.17 -5.26
CA GLN A 31 -19.06 -1.00 -6.15
C GLN A 31 -17.67 -0.48 -6.45
N LEU A 32 -17.42 -0.11 -7.71
CA LEU A 32 -16.21 0.60 -8.11
C LEU A 32 -16.39 2.10 -7.89
N ARG A 33 -15.51 2.70 -7.09
CA ARG A 33 -15.39 4.15 -6.93
C ARG A 33 -14.11 4.63 -7.60
N GLN A 34 -14.24 5.38 -8.68
CA GLN A 34 -13.10 6.00 -9.35
C GLN A 34 -12.85 7.40 -8.78
N ASN A 35 -11.75 7.60 -8.05
CA ASN A 35 -11.41 8.87 -7.45
C ASN A 35 -9.89 9.10 -7.49
N LYS A 36 -9.46 10.07 -8.31
CA LYS A 36 -8.05 10.42 -8.48
C LYS A 36 -7.39 10.87 -7.17
N CYS A 37 -8.13 11.54 -6.29
CA CYS A 37 -7.62 12.08 -5.03
C CYS A 37 -7.29 10.98 -4.03
N LEU A 38 -8.02 9.86 -4.06
CA LEU A 38 -7.75 8.71 -3.18
C LEU A 38 -6.47 7.99 -3.56
N ASN A 39 -5.99 8.15 -4.81
CA ASN A 39 -4.70 7.63 -5.22
C ASN A 39 -3.55 8.30 -4.44
N ASN A 40 -3.73 9.54 -3.95
CA ASN A 40 -2.69 10.22 -3.18
C ASN A 40 -2.25 9.45 -1.93
N MET A 41 -3.15 8.66 -1.32
CA MET A 41 -2.81 7.83 -0.15
C MET A 41 -1.89 6.67 -0.54
N ILE A 42 -2.19 6.00 -1.65
CA ILE A 42 -1.39 4.90 -2.20
C ILE A 42 -0.03 5.43 -2.65
N GLU A 43 -0.03 6.52 -3.43
CA GLU A 43 1.20 7.19 -3.89
C GLU A 43 2.06 7.68 -2.73
N GLN A 44 1.45 8.17 -1.65
CA GLN A 44 2.19 8.61 -0.46
C GLN A 44 2.90 7.45 0.23
N ASP A 45 2.26 6.29 0.32
CA ASP A 45 2.83 5.07 0.91
C ASP A 45 4.03 4.57 0.07
N HIS A 46 3.87 4.49 -1.26
CA HIS A 46 4.95 4.13 -2.16
C HIS A 46 6.11 5.13 -2.16
N ARG A 47 5.81 6.43 -2.04
CA ARG A 47 6.81 7.50 -2.03
C ARG A 47 7.78 7.37 -0.86
N PHE A 48 7.35 6.83 0.28
CA PHE A 48 8.25 6.56 1.40
C PHE A 48 9.32 5.53 1.02
N LEU A 49 8.90 4.38 0.48
CA LEU A 49 9.81 3.33 0.04
C LEU A 49 10.74 3.83 -1.08
N GLN A 50 10.20 4.51 -2.09
CA GLN A 50 10.99 5.05 -3.18
C GLN A 50 12.06 6.05 -2.70
N ARG A 51 11.75 6.89 -1.70
CA ARG A 51 12.73 7.83 -1.12
C ARG A 51 13.90 7.11 -0.45
N LEU A 52 13.67 5.97 0.19
CA LEU A 52 14.71 5.17 0.83
C LEU A 52 15.52 4.34 -0.17
N ILE A 53 14.89 3.88 -1.26
CA ILE A 53 15.51 2.99 -2.24
C ILE A 53 16.34 3.76 -3.28
N LYS A 54 15.84 4.90 -3.77
CA LYS A 54 16.48 5.67 -4.86
C LYS A 54 17.95 6.05 -4.60
N PRO A 55 18.34 6.54 -3.39
CA PRO A 55 19.74 6.85 -3.11
C PRO A 55 20.67 5.62 -3.09
N GLY A 56 20.11 4.44 -2.82
CA GLY A 56 20.86 3.18 -2.76
C GLY A 56 21.11 2.50 -4.11
N LEU A 57 20.69 3.12 -5.23
CA LEU A 57 20.74 2.54 -6.59
C LEU A 57 19.97 1.21 -6.74
N GLY A 58 18.98 0.99 -5.88
CA GLY A 58 18.19 -0.24 -5.86
C GLY A 58 18.85 -1.38 -5.07
N PHE A 59 18.53 -2.61 -5.43
CA PHE A 59 18.97 -3.80 -4.71
C PHE A 59 19.75 -4.75 -5.61
N LYS A 60 20.84 -5.33 -5.10
CA LYS A 60 21.70 -6.26 -5.84
C LYS A 60 21.07 -7.64 -6.11
N SER A 61 20.07 -8.04 -5.32
CA SER A 61 19.36 -9.31 -5.49
C SER A 61 17.93 -9.22 -4.98
N PHE A 62 17.06 -10.11 -5.47
CA PHE A 62 15.67 -10.22 -5.02
C PHE A 62 15.56 -10.52 -3.52
N ASN A 63 16.40 -11.41 -3.00
CA ASN A 63 16.39 -11.78 -1.59
C ASN A 63 16.76 -10.60 -0.69
N THR A 64 17.76 -9.81 -1.10
CA THR A 64 18.13 -8.58 -0.40
C THR A 64 16.99 -7.56 -0.46
N ALA A 65 16.41 -7.33 -1.65
CA ALA A 65 15.28 -6.42 -1.83
C ALA A 65 14.12 -6.78 -0.89
N ARG A 66 13.71 -8.05 -0.89
CA ARG A 66 12.59 -8.55 -0.09
C ARG A 66 12.83 -8.34 1.41
N ARG A 67 14.04 -8.63 1.91
CA ARG A 67 14.38 -8.43 3.33
C ARG A 67 14.37 -6.94 3.70
N THR A 68 14.97 -6.10 2.88
CA THR A 68 15.06 -4.65 3.15
C THR A 68 13.70 -3.96 3.07
N ILE A 69 12.88 -4.25 2.04
CA ILE A 69 11.53 -3.69 1.90
C ILE A 69 10.66 -4.06 3.11
N LYS A 70 10.69 -5.34 3.54
CA LYS A 70 9.99 -5.77 4.76
C LYS A 70 10.40 -4.97 6.00
N GLY A 71 11.68 -4.70 6.17
CA GLY A 71 12.18 -3.88 7.27
C GLY A 71 11.67 -2.44 7.18
N TYR A 72 11.66 -1.85 5.99
CA TYR A 72 11.12 -0.51 5.76
C TYR A 72 9.61 -0.43 6.03
N GLU A 73 8.84 -1.42 5.61
CA GLU A 73 7.40 -1.52 5.89
C GLU A 73 7.13 -1.62 7.39
N ALA A 74 7.87 -2.48 8.11
CA ALA A 74 7.74 -2.62 9.56
C ALA A 74 7.99 -1.28 10.28
N MET A 75 9.10 -0.61 9.95
CA MET A 75 9.40 0.71 10.51
C MET A 75 8.34 1.76 10.13
N HIS A 76 7.79 1.69 8.92
CA HIS A 76 6.74 2.62 8.48
C HIS A 76 5.44 2.43 9.27
N MET A 77 5.01 1.18 9.45
CA MET A 77 3.82 0.82 10.24
C MET A 77 3.97 1.26 11.69
N MET A 78 5.14 1.04 12.29
CA MET A 78 5.44 1.50 13.66
C MET A 78 5.35 3.03 13.76
N ARG A 79 5.98 3.77 12.85
CA ARG A 79 5.92 5.24 12.82
C ARG A 79 4.50 5.78 12.65
N LYS A 80 3.64 5.07 11.92
CA LYS A 80 2.22 5.44 11.75
C LYS A 80 1.34 5.04 12.93
N GLY A 81 1.84 4.27 13.89
CA GLY A 81 1.04 3.71 14.99
C GLY A 81 0.06 2.62 14.52
N GLN A 82 0.40 1.92 13.43
CA GLN A 82 -0.42 0.82 12.90
C GLN A 82 -0.10 -0.52 13.59
N VAL A 83 0.92 -0.56 14.45
CA VAL A 83 1.32 -1.74 15.21
C VAL A 83 0.70 -1.66 16.60
N ILE A 84 -0.01 -2.72 16.99
CA ILE A 84 -0.62 -2.83 18.33
C ILE A 84 0.48 -2.77 19.39
N GLY A 85 0.32 -1.90 20.38
CA GLY A 85 1.28 -1.71 21.47
C GLY A 85 2.44 -0.75 21.17
N VAL A 86 2.48 -0.12 19.99
CA VAL A 86 3.49 0.91 19.66
C VAL A 86 2.80 2.27 19.49
N PRO A 87 3.02 3.23 20.42
CA PRO A 87 2.44 4.56 20.30
C PRO A 87 2.99 5.30 19.07
N LYS A 88 2.11 6.07 18.43
CA LYS A 88 2.48 6.84 17.24
C LYS A 88 3.53 7.90 17.59
N GLY A 89 4.65 7.87 16.87
CA GLY A 89 5.73 8.86 17.05
C GLY A 89 6.72 8.54 18.18
N ASP A 90 6.58 7.38 18.83
CA ASP A 90 7.47 6.97 19.91
C ASP A 90 8.75 6.32 19.38
N VAL A 91 9.63 7.15 18.82
CA VAL A 91 10.91 6.71 18.24
C VAL A 91 11.89 6.28 19.35
N LEU A 92 11.71 6.78 20.57
CA LEU A 92 12.59 6.52 21.73
C LEU A 92 12.28 5.19 22.42
N ALA A 93 11.02 4.76 22.49
CA ALA A 93 10.63 3.43 22.97
C ALA A 93 11.09 2.27 22.03
N GLN A 94 11.64 2.59 20.85
CA GLN A 94 12.16 1.62 19.87
C GLN A 94 13.68 1.43 19.95
N LEU A 95 14.37 2.22 20.77
CA LEU A 95 15.83 2.23 20.91
C LEU A 95 16.33 1.63 22.24
N ASN A 96 15.42 1.32 23.17
CA ASN A 96 15.72 0.76 24.50
C ASN A 96 15.15 -0.65 24.64
#